data_AF-J9E253-F1
#
_entry.id   AF-J9E253-F1
#
_cell.length_a   1.000
_cell.length_b   1.000
_cell.length_c   1.000
_cell.angle_alpha   90.00
_cell.angle_beta   90.00
_cell.angle_gamma   90.00
#
_symmetry.space_group_name_H-M   'P 1'
#
loop_
_entity.id
_entity.type
_entity.pdbx_description
1 polymer ?
#
loop_
_entity_poly.entity_id
_entity_poly.type
_entity_poly.pdbx_seq_one_letter_code
_entity_poly.pdbx_strand_id
1 'polypeptide(L)'
;MFFFQGVLLVSWVLSYENVPIGLRGFVTLIYGVMWVVGFCAVAPLVYFIANWRWLMTAYSVPSIVFAAIYFFTIPESLHFLIVNGRKERAAKWIRNAEKYGKVLHKRNVDMMVELLEKTSSLIEQLMEHKIFCTYTFILIFLWTSDTFLYYGLSNYSIHLPGNKYWNYVLSGLAELPAYITIPYALENFGRKRIVAYMHFLVGISHIILIFIPNNFIWLSALCWLISKFGISSSFMCIYVYGSEIFPTTMRNVCLGLCAVIARFGGVIAPYVILL
;
A
#
# COMPACT_ATOMS: atom_id res chain seq x y z
N MET A 1 11.58 4.03 11.98
CA MET A 1 10.80 4.21 10.74
C MET A 1 10.73 2.94 9.88
N PHE A 2 11.79 2.14 9.77
CA PHE A 2 11.79 0.88 8.98
C PHE A 2 10.79 -0.20 9.44
N PHE A 3 10.67 -0.42 10.75
CA PHE A 3 9.77 -1.46 11.28
C PHE A 3 8.29 -1.20 11.00
N PHE A 4 7.87 0.07 10.97
CA PHE A 4 6.47 0.45 10.72
C PHE A 4 6.00 0.02 9.33
N GLN A 5 6.85 0.14 8.31
CA GLN A 5 6.48 -0.26 6.95
C GLN A 5 6.41 -1.77 6.75
N GLY A 6 7.30 -2.53 7.41
CA GLY A 6 7.19 -3.99 7.44
C GLY A 6 5.84 -4.42 8.03
N VAL A 7 5.43 -3.78 9.13
CA VAL A 7 4.13 -4.04 9.76
C VAL A 7 2.97 -3.68 8.84
N LEU A 8 3.02 -2.53 8.15
CA LEU A 8 1.96 -2.14 7.20
C LEU A 8 1.79 -3.15 6.06
N LEU A 9 2.89 -3.59 5.45
CA LEU A 9 2.85 -4.54 4.34
C LEU A 9 2.31 -5.90 4.80
N VAL A 10 2.79 -6.42 5.93
CA VAL A 10 2.30 -7.67 6.50
C VAL A 10 0.82 -7.57 6.88
N SER A 11 0.41 -6.45 7.48
CA SER A 11 -0.99 -6.21 7.86
C SER A 11 -1.91 -6.14 6.64
N TRP A 12 -1.44 -5.50 5.56
CA TRP A 12 -2.16 -5.42 4.30
C TRP A 12 -2.33 -6.80 3.66
N VAL A 13 -1.24 -7.58 3.53
CA VAL A 13 -1.32 -8.94 2.96
C VAL A 13 -2.20 -9.85 3.81
N LEU A 14 -2.04 -9.80 5.13
CA LEU A 14 -2.87 -10.58 6.06
C LEU A 14 -4.36 -10.26 5.89
N SER A 15 -4.70 -8.97 5.80
CA SER A 15 -6.09 -8.54 5.58
C SER A 15 -6.62 -8.99 4.22
N TYR A 16 -5.79 -8.92 3.18
CA TYR A 16 -6.16 -9.31 1.82
C TYR A 16 -6.36 -10.83 1.64
N GLU A 17 -5.59 -11.64 2.36
CA GLU A 17 -5.63 -13.11 2.29
C GLU A 17 -6.75 -13.73 3.12
N ASN A 18 -7.09 -13.12 4.26
CA ASN A 18 -8.15 -13.64 5.13
C ASN A 18 -9.57 -13.32 4.64
N VAL A 19 -9.71 -12.53 3.57
CA VAL A 19 -11.01 -11.99 3.12
C VAL A 19 -11.43 -12.65 1.80
N PRO A 20 -12.73 -13.02 1.65
CA PRO A 20 -13.27 -13.55 0.40
C PRO A 20 -13.03 -12.61 -0.78
N ILE A 21 -12.87 -13.18 -1.99
CA ILE A 21 -12.51 -12.43 -3.21
C ILE A 21 -13.45 -11.24 -3.46
N GLY A 22 -14.77 -11.40 -3.24
CA GLY A 22 -15.75 -10.33 -3.44
C GLY A 22 -15.70 -9.17 -2.43
N LEU A 23 -15.03 -9.33 -1.29
CA LEU A 23 -14.92 -8.30 -0.24
C LEU A 23 -13.55 -7.59 -0.25
N ARG A 24 -12.63 -8.00 -1.14
CA ARG A 24 -11.27 -7.43 -1.20
C ARG A 24 -11.26 -5.95 -1.54
N GLY A 25 -12.15 -5.50 -2.42
CA GLY A 25 -12.32 -4.08 -2.74
C GLY A 25 -12.70 -3.25 -1.51
N PHE A 26 -13.61 -3.76 -0.68
CA PHE A 26 -14.04 -3.09 0.55
C PHE A 26 -12.93 -2.99 1.61
N VAL A 27 -12.14 -4.05 1.80
CA VAL A 27 -10.99 -4.03 2.71
C VAL A 27 -9.93 -3.04 2.25
N THR A 28 -9.70 -2.98 0.95
CA THR A 28 -8.77 -2.05 0.32
C THR A 28 -9.22 -0.60 0.56
N LEU A 29 -10.52 -0.33 0.44
CA LEU A 29 -11.13 0.96 0.78
C LEU A 29 -10.93 1.32 2.26
N ILE A 30 -11.25 0.42 3.20
CA ILE A 30 -11.08 0.68 4.64
C ILE A 30 -9.62 1.02 4.96
N TYR A 31 -8.68 0.26 4.41
CA TYR A 31 -7.26 0.50 4.61
C TYR A 31 -6.85 1.90 4.13
N GLY A 32 -7.31 2.31 2.94
CA GLY A 32 -7.08 3.66 2.41
C GLY A 32 -7.72 4.75 3.25
N VAL A 33 -8.97 4.58 3.72
CA VAL A 33 -9.63 5.57 4.59
C VAL A 33 -8.89 5.73 5.91
N MET A 34 -8.47 4.63 6.53
CA MET A 34 -7.69 4.67 7.78
C MET A 34 -6.33 5.36 7.58
N TRP A 35 -5.71 5.17 6.42
CA TRP A 35 -4.50 5.89 6.03
C TRP A 35 -4.72 7.40 5.96
N VAL A 36 -5.78 7.85 5.27
CA VAL A 36 -6.13 9.28 5.15
C VAL A 36 -6.44 9.90 6.51
N VAL A 37 -7.20 9.19 7.35
CA VAL A 37 -7.52 9.65 8.72
C VAL A 37 -6.23 9.84 9.52
N GLY A 38 -5.32 8.85 9.49
CA GLY A 38 -4.03 8.94 10.15
C GLY A 38 -3.18 10.10 9.61
N PHE A 39 -3.15 10.29 8.29
CA PHE A 39 -2.42 11.38 7.65
C PHE A 39 -2.97 12.74 8.08
N CYS A 40 -4.29 12.95 8.01
CA CYS A 40 -4.92 14.21 8.39
C CYS A 40 -4.82 14.51 9.88
N ALA A 41 -4.77 13.48 10.74
CA ALA A 41 -4.62 13.64 12.18
C ALA A 41 -3.24 14.21 12.61
N VAL A 42 -2.22 14.12 11.75
CA VAL A 42 -0.89 14.68 12.07
C VAL A 42 -0.93 16.21 12.16
N ALA A 43 -1.67 16.89 11.29
CA ALA A 43 -1.74 18.35 11.28
C ALA A 43 -2.23 18.97 12.61
N PRO A 44 -3.37 18.54 13.20
CA PRO A 44 -3.80 19.06 14.50
C PRO A 44 -2.83 18.67 15.62
N LEU A 45 -2.24 17.47 15.61
CA LEU A 45 -1.25 17.07 16.62
C LEU A 45 -0.04 18.00 16.63
N VAL A 46 0.48 18.36 15.46
CA VAL A 46 1.60 19.32 15.32
C VAL A 46 1.18 20.74 15.69
N TYR A 47 -0.10 21.11 15.50
CA TYR A 47 -0.61 22.41 15.90
C TYR A 47 -0.67 22.56 17.43
N PHE A 48 -1.15 21.53 18.15
CA PHE A 48 -1.29 21.58 19.61
C PHE A 48 0.01 21.25 20.36
N ILE A 49 0.88 20.40 19.80
CA ILE A 49 2.11 19.94 20.45
C ILE A 49 3.32 20.57 19.77
N ALA A 50 3.82 21.66 20.34
CA ALA A 50 4.99 22.36 19.81
C ALA A 50 6.31 21.58 20.02
N ASN A 51 6.39 20.73 21.05
CA ASN A 51 7.61 20.00 21.38
C ASN A 51 7.65 18.65 20.65
N TRP A 52 8.64 18.48 19.77
CA TRP A 52 8.82 17.28 18.94
C TRP A 52 8.91 15.98 19.74
N ARG A 53 9.43 16.02 20.99
CA ARG A 53 9.55 14.83 21.85
C ARG A 53 8.18 14.30 22.25
N TRP A 54 7.28 15.19 22.68
CA TRP A 54 5.91 14.85 23.05
C TRP A 54 5.09 14.44 21.82
N LEU A 55 5.36 15.04 20.66
CA LEU A 55 4.74 14.64 19.41
C LEU A 55 5.10 13.19 19.03
N MET A 56 6.37 12.80 19.16
CA MET A 56 6.81 11.42 18.91
C MET A 56 6.18 10.43 19.87
N THR A 57 6.01 10.80 21.14
CA THR A 57 5.29 9.98 22.13
C THR A 57 3.81 9.85 21.77
N ALA A 58 3.13 10.95 21.44
CA ALA A 58 1.72 10.95 21.06
C ALA A 58 1.45 10.07 19.83
N TYR A 59 2.39 10.01 18.88
CA TYR A 59 2.29 9.12 17.71
C TYR A 59 2.52 7.64 18.05
N SER A 60 3.43 7.37 18.98
CA SER A 60 3.84 6.00 19.33
C SER A 60 2.82 5.28 20.21
N VAL A 61 2.12 6.00 21.10
CA VAL A 61 1.17 5.41 22.05
C VAL A 61 0.03 4.63 21.35
N PRO A 62 -0.70 5.21 20.37
CA PRO A 62 -1.74 4.46 19.65
C PRO A 62 -1.17 3.22 18.95
N SER A 63 0.02 3.33 18.37
CA SER A 63 0.67 2.23 17.66
C SER A 63 0.95 1.03 18.57
N ILE A 64 1.38 1.28 19.80
CA ILE A 64 1.64 0.23 20.81
C ILE A 64 0.34 -0.42 21.27
N VAL A 65 -0.71 0.38 21.52
CA VAL A 65 -2.03 -0.13 21.92
C VAL A 65 -2.61 -1.03 20.84
N PHE A 66 -2.60 -0.60 19.58
CA PHE A 66 -3.05 -1.44 18.46
C PHE A 66 -2.18 -2.67 18.27
N ALA A 67 -0.86 -2.58 18.44
CA ALA A 67 0.01 -3.75 18.38
C ALA A 67 -0.32 -4.79 19.46
N ALA A 68 -0.60 -4.35 20.69
CA ALA A 68 -1.04 -5.24 21.77
C ALA A 68 -2.39 -5.90 21.43
N ILE A 69 -3.37 -5.11 20.97
CA ILE A 69 -4.69 -5.64 20.57
C ILE A 69 -4.52 -6.67 19.45
N TYR A 70 -3.71 -6.39 18.43
CA TYR A 70 -3.45 -7.30 17.33
C TYR A 70 -2.79 -8.60 17.81
N PHE A 71 -1.81 -8.50 18.70
CA PHE A 71 -1.13 -9.67 19.26
C PHE A 71 -2.08 -10.60 20.02
N PHE A 72 -3.07 -10.06 20.73
CA PHE A 72 -4.03 -10.88 21.49
C PHE A 72 -5.24 -11.35 20.68
N THR A 73 -5.64 -10.63 19.63
CA THR A 73 -6.94 -10.84 18.97
C THR A 73 -6.83 -11.52 17.61
N ILE A 74 -5.76 -11.28 16.84
CA ILE A 74 -5.69 -11.74 15.45
C ILE A 74 -5.15 -13.18 15.39
N PRO A 75 -5.88 -14.11 14.74
CA PRO A 75 -5.37 -15.45 14.49
C PRO A 75 -4.26 -15.42 13.44
N GLU A 76 -3.32 -16.38 13.55
CA GLU A 76 -2.28 -16.59 12.54
C GLU A 76 -2.90 -16.87 11.15
N SER A 77 -2.18 -16.48 10.08
CA SER A 77 -2.65 -16.72 8.71
C SER A 77 -2.69 -18.21 8.38
N LEU A 78 -3.65 -18.61 7.55
CA LEU A 78 -3.77 -19.99 7.07
C LEU A 78 -2.47 -20.48 6.41
N HIS A 79 -1.84 -19.61 5.61
CA HIS A 79 -0.58 -19.90 4.94
C HIS A 79 0.54 -20.24 5.94
N PHE A 80 0.72 -19.41 6.97
CA PHE A 80 1.75 -19.63 7.99
C PHE A 80 1.52 -20.93 8.78
N LEU A 81 0.26 -21.27 9.06
CA LEU A 81 -0.09 -22.52 9.73
C LEU A 81 0.26 -23.75 8.88
N ILE A 82 0.06 -23.69 7.56
CA ILE A 82 0.34 -24.79 6.65
C ILE A 82 1.84 -24.97 6.43
N VAL A 83 2.59 -23.89 6.16
CA VAL A 83 4.04 -23.96 5.94
C VAL A 83 4.79 -24.48 7.17
N ASN A 84 4.33 -24.14 8.37
CA ASN A 84 4.92 -24.65 9.61
C ASN A 84 4.42 -26.05 10.01
N GLY A 85 3.69 -26.75 9.13
CA GLY A 85 3.21 -28.11 9.37
C GLY A 85 2.13 -28.23 10.47
N ARG A 86 1.50 -27.11 10.88
CA ARG A 86 0.50 -27.09 11.97
C ARG A 86 -0.91 -27.47 11.48
N LYS A 87 -1.04 -28.71 10.97
CA LYS A 87 -2.24 -29.24 10.29
C LYS A 87 -3.53 -29.12 11.12
N GLU A 88 -3.48 -29.39 12.43
CA GLU A 88 -4.66 -29.28 13.31
C GLU A 88 -5.19 -27.84 13.44
N ARG A 89 -4.28 -26.86 13.59
CA ARG A 89 -4.64 -25.44 13.69
C ARG A 89 -5.17 -24.91 12.35
N ALA A 90 -4.57 -25.33 11.23
CA ALA A 90 -5.07 -25.02 9.90
C ALA A 90 -6.50 -25.57 9.69
N ALA A 91 -6.76 -26.83 10.07
CA ALA A 91 -8.10 -27.42 9.99
C ALA A 91 -9.11 -26.72 10.92
N LYS A 92 -8.69 -26.23 12.10
CA LYS A 92 -9.53 -25.41 12.99
C LYS A 92 -9.84 -24.04 12.38
N TRP A 93 -8.85 -23.41 11.74
CA TRP A 93 -9.01 -22.14 11.04
C TRP A 93 -10.04 -22.26 9.91
N ILE A 94 -9.93 -23.29 9.06
CA ILE A 94 -10.86 -23.54 7.94
C ILE A 94 -12.28 -23.81 8.45
N ARG A 95 -12.46 -24.63 9.49
CA ARG A 95 -13.77 -24.88 10.11
C ARG A 95 -14.41 -23.61 10.67
N ASN A 96 -13.62 -22.72 11.27
CA ASN A 96 -14.09 -21.42 11.72
C ASN A 96 -14.48 -20.52 10.53
N ALA A 97 -13.68 -20.51 9.45
CA ALA A 97 -13.99 -19.75 8.24
C ALA A 97 -15.28 -20.25 7.55
N GLU A 98 -15.52 -21.56 7.51
CA GLU A 98 -16.77 -22.16 7.00
C GLU A 98 -18.01 -21.77 7.83
N LYS A 99 -17.85 -21.59 9.15
CA LYS A 99 -18.95 -21.17 10.03
C LYS A 99 -19.44 -19.76 9.72
N TYR A 100 -18.54 -18.88 9.28
CA TYR A 100 -18.85 -17.48 8.96
C TYR A 100 -18.99 -17.20 7.45
N GLY A 101 -18.44 -18.06 6.59
CA GLY A 101 -18.48 -17.96 5.13
C GLY A 101 -19.16 -19.17 4.48
N LYS A 102 -20.30 -18.95 3.84
CA LYS A 102 -21.09 -20.01 3.16
C LYS A 102 -20.41 -20.66 1.92
N VAL A 103 -19.14 -20.37 1.61
CA VAL A 103 -18.54 -20.64 0.28
C VAL A 103 -17.09 -21.15 0.34
N LEU A 104 -16.76 -22.06 1.26
CA LEU A 104 -15.60 -22.93 1.05
C LEU A 104 -16.11 -24.29 0.57
N HIS A 105 -16.32 -24.38 -0.74
CA HIS A 105 -16.67 -25.63 -1.38
C HIS A 105 -15.49 -26.59 -1.25
N LYS A 106 -15.58 -27.56 -0.33
CA LYS A 106 -15.02 -28.94 -0.31
C LYS A 106 -13.75 -29.23 -1.15
N ARG A 107 -12.83 -28.29 -1.28
CA ARG A 107 -11.52 -28.52 -1.89
C ARG A 107 -10.68 -29.09 -0.76
N ASN A 108 -10.42 -30.40 -0.83
CA ASN A 108 -9.71 -31.15 0.20
C ASN A 108 -8.55 -30.31 0.74
N VAL A 109 -8.62 -30.03 2.04
CA VAL A 109 -7.58 -29.33 2.79
C VAL A 109 -6.22 -29.97 2.50
N ASP A 110 -6.20 -31.29 2.36
CA ASP A 110 -5.03 -32.09 2.01
C ASP A 110 -4.40 -31.71 0.66
N MET A 111 -5.20 -31.35 -0.35
CA MET A 111 -4.71 -30.95 -1.67
C MET A 111 -4.13 -29.52 -1.66
N MET A 112 -4.70 -28.61 -0.84
CA MET A 112 -4.09 -27.30 -0.58
C MET A 112 -2.81 -27.42 0.25
N VAL A 113 -2.77 -28.35 1.20
CA VAL A 113 -1.58 -28.64 2.03
C VAL A 113 -0.45 -29.23 1.18
N GLU A 114 -0.74 -30.16 0.26
CA GLU A 114 0.26 -30.78 -0.61
C GLU A 114 0.84 -29.78 -1.63
N LEU A 115 0.03 -28.87 -2.16
CA LEU A 115 0.50 -27.78 -3.04
C LEU A 115 1.39 -26.74 -2.31
N LEU A 116 1.23 -26.60 -0.98
CA LEU A 116 2.00 -25.65 -0.15
C LEU A 116 3.25 -26.31 0.49
N GLU A 117 3.25 -27.62 0.72
CA GLU A 117 4.44 -28.37 1.16
C GLU A 117 5.48 -28.50 0.04
N LYS A 118 5.07 -28.49 -1.24
CA LYS A 118 5.96 -28.68 -2.41
C LYS A 118 6.74 -27.44 -2.85
N THR A 119 6.84 -26.41 -2.01
CA THR A 119 7.39 -25.12 -2.43
C THR A 119 8.92 -25.11 -2.42
N SER A 120 9.52 -25.07 -3.61
CA SER A 120 10.95 -24.83 -3.82
C SER A 120 11.41 -23.45 -3.37
N SER A 121 12.72 -23.26 -3.25
CA SER A 121 13.30 -21.98 -2.80
C SER A 121 12.93 -20.84 -3.77
N LEU A 122 12.70 -19.64 -3.23
CA LEU A 122 12.28 -18.47 -4.01
C LEU A 122 13.25 -18.13 -5.14
N ILE A 123 14.54 -18.40 -4.93
CA ILE A 123 15.62 -18.19 -5.90
C ILE A 123 15.52 -19.19 -7.07
N GLU A 124 15.21 -20.46 -6.81
CA GLU A 124 15.03 -21.46 -7.87
C GLU A 124 13.86 -21.09 -8.78
N GLN A 125 12.72 -20.70 -8.23
CA GLN A 125 11.55 -20.29 -9.04
C GLN A 125 11.78 -18.99 -9.81
N LEU A 126 12.52 -18.04 -9.22
CA LEU A 126 12.92 -16.79 -9.89
C LEU A 126 13.81 -17.08 -11.11
N MET A 127 14.79 -17.99 -10.93
CA MET A 127 15.76 -18.35 -11.96
C MET A 127 15.15 -19.21 -13.08
N GLU A 128 14.15 -20.02 -12.76
CA GLU A 128 13.52 -20.95 -13.70
C GLU A 128 12.56 -20.25 -14.69
N HIS A 129 11.88 -19.18 -14.27
CA HIS A 129 10.90 -18.48 -15.09
C HIS A 129 11.29 -17.03 -15.42
N LYS A 130 11.92 -16.82 -16.58
CA LYS A 130 12.31 -15.49 -17.10
C LYS A 130 11.17 -14.46 -17.13
N ILE A 131 9.93 -14.91 -17.36
CA ILE A 131 8.74 -14.06 -17.35
C ILE A 131 8.50 -13.45 -15.97
N PHE A 132 8.71 -14.22 -14.90
CA PHE A 132 8.54 -13.78 -13.52
C PHE A 132 9.57 -12.73 -13.13
N CYS A 133 10.82 -12.89 -13.55
CA CYS A 133 11.87 -11.87 -13.40
C CYS A 133 11.47 -10.55 -14.05
N THR A 134 10.94 -10.59 -15.28
CA THR A 134 10.51 -9.37 -16.00
C THR A 134 9.41 -8.64 -15.24
N TYR A 135 8.38 -9.34 -14.77
CA TYR A 135 7.31 -8.72 -13.97
C TYR A 135 7.82 -8.16 -12.65
N THR A 136 8.71 -8.87 -11.97
CA THR A 136 9.32 -8.42 -10.71
C THR A 136 10.12 -7.14 -10.93
N PHE A 137 10.93 -7.08 -11.99
CA PHE A 137 11.70 -5.88 -12.33
C PHE A 137 10.81 -4.67 -12.66
N ILE A 138 9.74 -4.89 -13.45
CA ILE A 138 8.77 -3.84 -13.77
C ILE A 138 8.10 -3.33 -12.48
N LEU A 139 7.68 -4.22 -11.58
CA LEU A 139 7.04 -3.83 -10.32
C LEU A 139 7.99 -3.07 -9.40
N ILE A 140 9.27 -3.48 -9.32
CA ILE A 140 10.29 -2.75 -8.57
C ILE A 140 10.45 -1.32 -9.12
N PHE A 141 10.55 -1.18 -10.44
CA PHE A 141 10.69 0.13 -11.07
C PHE A 141 9.48 1.03 -10.81
N LEU A 142 8.27 0.49 -10.98
CA LEU A 142 7.03 1.23 -10.71
C LEU A 142 6.91 1.63 -9.24
N TRP A 143 7.16 0.71 -8.30
CA TRP A 143 7.13 1.03 -6.87
C TRP A 143 8.16 2.08 -6.48
N THR A 144 9.36 2.02 -7.05
CA THR A 144 10.42 3.00 -6.77
C THR A 144 10.02 4.38 -7.28
N SER A 145 9.49 4.46 -8.51
CA SER A 145 9.01 5.69 -9.12
C SER A 145 7.84 6.29 -8.33
N ASP A 146 6.86 5.47 -7.96
CA ASP A 146 5.72 5.92 -7.16
C ASP A 146 6.13 6.38 -5.78
N THR A 147 7.04 5.66 -5.12
CA THR A 147 7.53 6.01 -3.79
C THR A 147 8.28 7.35 -3.83
N PHE A 148 9.13 7.55 -4.85
CA PHE A 148 9.85 8.80 -5.05
C PHE A 148 8.88 9.98 -5.25
N LEU A 149 7.94 9.87 -6.19
CA LEU A 149 6.96 10.92 -6.48
C LEU A 149 6.02 11.19 -5.31
N TYR A 150 5.52 10.15 -4.64
CA TYR A 150 4.62 10.27 -3.50
C TYR A 150 5.29 11.05 -2.35
N TYR A 151 6.52 10.68 -1.97
CA TYR A 151 7.23 11.39 -0.90
C TYR A 151 7.65 12.80 -1.33
N GLY A 152 8.06 12.99 -2.58
CA GLY A 152 8.38 14.31 -3.13
C GLY A 152 7.18 15.26 -3.03
N LEU A 153 6.02 14.85 -3.55
CA LEU A 153 4.79 15.65 -3.49
C LEU A 153 4.33 15.91 -2.06
N SER A 154 4.39 14.89 -1.20
CA SER A 154 3.97 15.02 0.20
C SER A 154 4.87 15.98 0.99
N ASN A 155 6.18 15.93 0.77
CA ASN A 155 7.13 16.87 1.38
C ASN A 155 6.97 18.29 0.82
N TYR A 156 6.65 18.42 -0.47
CA TYR A 156 6.40 19.72 -1.09
C TYR A 156 5.10 20.37 -0.61
N SER A 157 4.15 19.61 -0.04
CA SER A 157 2.86 20.14 0.42
C SER A 157 2.97 21.32 1.40
N ILE A 158 4.01 21.34 2.24
CA ILE A 158 4.23 22.42 3.22
C ILE A 158 4.84 23.69 2.59
N HIS A 159 5.38 23.59 1.37
CA HIS A 159 5.95 24.70 0.61
C HIS A 159 4.92 25.36 -0.32
N LEU A 160 3.73 24.76 -0.47
CA LEU A 160 2.63 25.40 -1.18
C LEU A 160 2.25 26.72 -0.48
N PRO A 161 1.90 27.77 -1.25
CA PRO A 161 1.46 29.04 -0.68
C PRO A 161 0.21 28.86 0.20
N GLY A 162 0.11 29.66 1.26
CA GLY A 162 -0.98 29.58 2.23
C GLY A 162 -0.57 28.92 3.56
N ASN A 163 -1.53 28.27 4.22
CA ASN A 163 -1.30 27.68 5.54
C ASN A 163 -0.78 26.24 5.41
N LYS A 164 0.45 26.01 5.88
CA LYS A 164 1.13 24.70 5.86
C LYS A 164 0.32 23.54 6.44
N TYR A 165 -0.48 23.77 7.48
CA TYR A 165 -1.30 22.74 8.12
C TYR A 165 -2.46 22.33 7.21
N TRP A 166 -3.13 23.31 6.61
CA TRP A 166 -4.22 23.06 5.67
C TRP A 166 -3.72 22.43 4.37
N ASN A 167 -2.57 22.86 3.86
CA ASN A 167 -1.98 22.28 2.66
C ASN A 167 -1.60 20.80 2.87
N TYR A 168 -1.10 20.45 4.07
CA TYR A 168 -0.83 19.06 4.44
C TYR A 168 -2.12 18.22 4.54
N VAL A 169 -3.17 18.73 5.21
CA VAL A 169 -4.47 18.06 5.27
C VAL A 169 -5.06 17.86 3.88
N LEU A 170 -4.98 18.88 3.03
CA LEU A 170 -5.45 18.83 1.65
C LEU A 170 -4.71 17.76 0.83
N SER A 171 -3.40 17.59 1.07
CA SER A 171 -2.60 16.50 0.49
C SER A 171 -3.17 15.12 0.83
N GLY A 172 -3.52 14.90 2.09
CA GLY A 172 -4.11 13.64 2.55
C GLY A 172 -5.53 13.43 2.02
N LEU A 173 -6.36 14.48 2.01
CA LEU A 173 -7.72 14.42 1.48
C LEU A 173 -7.77 14.13 -0.01
N ALA A 174 -6.75 14.55 -0.78
CA ALA A 174 -6.64 14.23 -2.21
C ALA A 174 -6.47 12.72 -2.48
N GLU A 175 -6.06 11.92 -1.49
CA GLU A 175 -5.92 10.46 -1.61
C GLU A 175 -7.26 9.73 -1.40
N LEU A 176 -8.20 10.33 -0.67
CA LEU A 176 -9.51 9.74 -0.40
C LEU A 176 -10.29 9.39 -1.67
N PRO A 177 -10.46 10.29 -2.66
CA PRO A 177 -11.16 9.94 -3.90
C PRO A 177 -10.40 8.87 -4.70
N ALA A 178 -9.07 8.81 -4.60
CA ALA A 178 -8.27 7.76 -5.25
C ALA A 178 -8.66 6.38 -4.69
N TYR A 179 -8.76 6.23 -3.37
CA TYR A 179 -9.10 4.95 -2.76
C TYR A 179 -10.54 4.47 -3.02
N ILE A 180 -11.47 5.39 -3.30
CA ILE A 180 -12.86 5.06 -3.65
C ILE A 180 -12.97 4.67 -5.13
N THR A 181 -12.31 5.43 -6.00
CA THR A 181 -12.46 5.28 -7.47
C THR A 181 -11.67 4.09 -8.02
N ILE A 182 -10.53 3.76 -7.42
CA ILE A 182 -9.62 2.76 -7.96
C ILE A 182 -10.15 1.32 -7.94
N PRO A 183 -10.77 0.81 -6.85
CA PRO A 183 -11.38 -0.51 -6.87
C PRO A 183 -12.38 -0.68 -8.02
N TYR A 184 -13.26 0.31 -8.21
CA TYR A 184 -14.23 0.32 -9.31
C TYR A 184 -13.55 0.41 -10.68
N ALA A 185 -12.53 1.25 -10.81
CA ALA A 185 -11.80 1.36 -12.07
C ALA A 185 -11.12 0.02 -12.42
N LEU A 186 -10.45 -0.62 -11.46
CA LEU A 186 -9.68 -1.86 -11.65
C LEU A 186 -10.55 -3.01 -12.18
N GLU A 187 -11.79 -3.09 -11.72
CA GLU A 187 -12.77 -4.08 -12.19
C GLU A 187 -13.18 -3.85 -13.65
N ASN A 188 -13.35 -2.59 -14.07
CA ASN A 188 -13.91 -2.24 -15.38
C ASN A 188 -12.86 -2.05 -16.49
N PHE A 189 -11.74 -1.41 -16.20
CA PHE A 189 -10.75 -0.98 -17.22
C PHE A 189 -9.47 -1.81 -17.23
N GLY A 190 -9.28 -2.68 -16.23
CA GLY A 190 -8.10 -3.52 -16.09
C GLY A 190 -6.87 -2.80 -15.54
N ARG A 191 -6.00 -3.58 -14.89
CA ARG A 191 -4.93 -3.08 -14.00
C ARG A 191 -3.87 -2.27 -14.75
N LYS A 192 -3.32 -2.85 -15.83
CA LYS A 192 -2.23 -2.24 -16.62
C LYS A 192 -2.63 -0.89 -17.21
N ARG A 193 -3.86 -0.79 -17.74
CA ARG A 193 -4.36 0.43 -18.38
C ARG A 193 -4.47 1.56 -17.36
N ILE A 194 -5.03 1.28 -16.18
CA ILE A 194 -5.20 2.29 -15.13
C ILE A 194 -3.86 2.81 -14.63
N VAL A 195 -2.91 1.92 -14.33
CA VAL A 195 -1.57 2.35 -13.88
C VAL A 195 -0.92 3.26 -14.93
N ALA A 196 -1.02 2.91 -16.22
CA ALA A 196 -0.49 3.74 -17.30
C ALA A 196 -1.21 5.09 -17.43
N TYR A 197 -2.54 5.12 -17.36
CA TYR A 197 -3.31 6.37 -17.42
C TYR A 197 -3.01 7.30 -16.25
N MET A 198 -2.87 6.76 -15.03
CA MET A 198 -2.54 7.56 -13.84
C MET A 198 -1.14 8.15 -13.92
N HIS A 199 -0.14 7.37 -14.34
CA HIS A 199 1.22 7.89 -14.56
C HIS A 199 1.26 8.97 -15.65
N PHE A 200 0.51 8.76 -16.75
CA PHE A 200 0.43 9.74 -17.83
C PHE A 200 -0.22 11.04 -17.37
N LEU A 201 -1.29 10.95 -16.57
CA LEU A 201 -1.95 12.10 -15.94
C LEU A 201 -1.00 12.86 -15.01
N VAL A 202 -0.23 12.15 -14.18
CA VAL A 202 0.77 12.75 -13.29
C VAL A 202 1.87 13.44 -14.12
N GLY A 203 2.35 12.81 -15.17
CA GLY A 203 3.38 13.38 -16.06
C GLY A 203 2.91 14.67 -16.74
N ILE A 204 1.72 14.65 -17.35
CA ILE A 204 1.12 15.84 -17.96
C ILE A 204 0.95 16.96 -16.93
N SER A 205 0.44 16.64 -15.75
CA SER A 205 0.18 17.63 -14.69
C SER A 205 1.48 18.32 -14.25
N HIS A 206 2.60 17.60 -14.18
CA HIS A 206 3.91 18.18 -13.89
C HIS A 206 4.49 18.99 -15.05
N ILE A 207 4.29 18.56 -16.30
CA ILE A 207 4.74 19.34 -17.46
C ILE A 207 3.98 20.68 -17.51
N ILE A 208 2.67 20.66 -17.27
CA ILE A 208 1.85 21.89 -17.24
C ILE A 208 2.35 22.84 -16.15
N LEU A 209 2.74 22.33 -14.98
CA LEU A 209 3.28 23.16 -13.88
C LEU A 209 4.48 24.03 -14.30
N ILE A 210 5.32 23.57 -15.22
CA ILE A 210 6.50 24.32 -15.70
C ILE A 210 6.08 25.58 -16.47
N PHE A 211 4.95 25.53 -17.17
CA PHE A 211 4.47 26.63 -18.01
C PHE A 211 3.58 27.63 -17.25
N ILE A 212 3.22 27.35 -15.99
CA ILE A 212 2.33 28.22 -15.20
C ILE A 212 3.16 29.34 -14.57
N PRO A 213 2.85 30.63 -14.85
CA PRO A 213 3.49 31.74 -14.16
C PRO A 213 3.09 31.80 -12.68
N ASN A 214 4.01 32.26 -11.83
CA ASN A 214 3.86 32.33 -10.36
C ASN A 214 2.61 33.08 -9.85
N ASN A 215 1.97 33.88 -10.70
CA ASN A 215 0.76 34.62 -10.34
C ASN A 215 -0.50 33.73 -10.27
N PHE A 216 -0.50 32.55 -10.90
CA PHE A 216 -1.65 31.64 -10.94
C PHE A 216 -1.55 30.52 -9.90
N ILE A 217 -1.49 30.91 -8.62
CA ILE A 217 -1.34 29.99 -7.47
C ILE A 217 -2.38 28.86 -7.47
N TRP A 218 -3.64 29.18 -7.74
CA TRP A 218 -4.74 28.20 -7.75
C TRP A 218 -4.57 27.12 -8.83
N LEU A 219 -4.05 27.50 -9.99
CA LEU A 219 -3.83 26.56 -11.10
C LEU A 219 -2.66 25.62 -10.76
N SER A 220 -1.59 26.13 -10.17
CA SER A 220 -0.48 25.31 -9.68
C SER A 220 -0.91 24.35 -8.57
N ALA A 221 -1.74 24.82 -7.63
CA ALA A 221 -2.30 23.96 -6.59
C ALA A 221 -3.19 22.86 -7.17
N LEU A 222 -4.02 23.17 -8.18
CA LEU A 222 -4.86 22.19 -8.85
C LEU A 222 -4.05 21.12 -9.57
N CYS A 223 -3.04 21.51 -10.36
CA CYS A 223 -2.15 20.56 -11.02
C CYS A 223 -1.40 19.67 -10.02
N TRP A 224 -0.95 20.24 -8.90
CA TRP A 224 -0.33 19.47 -7.83
C TRP A 224 -1.32 18.47 -7.19
N LEU A 225 -2.58 18.85 -6.95
CA LEU A 225 -3.62 17.96 -6.44
C LEU A 225 -3.94 16.82 -7.40
N ILE A 226 -4.00 17.09 -8.70
CA ILE A 226 -4.20 16.07 -9.74
C ILE A 226 -3.04 15.08 -9.73
N SER A 227 -1.80 15.58 -9.65
CA SER A 227 -0.61 14.73 -9.48
C SER A 227 -0.67 13.87 -8.21
N LYS A 228 -1.10 14.47 -7.09
CA LYS A 228 -1.23 13.76 -5.81
C LYS A 228 -2.31 12.68 -5.87
N PHE A 229 -3.45 12.95 -6.51
CA PHE A 229 -4.49 11.98 -6.76
C PHE A 229 -4.00 10.82 -7.66
N GLY A 230 -3.33 11.14 -8.76
CA GLY A 230 -2.84 10.16 -9.73
C GLY A 230 -1.77 9.24 -9.13
N ILE A 231 -0.85 9.77 -8.33
CA ILE A 231 0.20 8.95 -7.70
C ILE A 231 -0.38 8.04 -6.62
N SER A 232 -1.30 8.53 -5.79
CA SER A 232 -1.95 7.72 -4.76
C SER A 232 -2.82 6.61 -5.37
N SER A 233 -3.46 6.92 -6.51
CA SER A 233 -4.20 5.95 -7.31
C SER A 233 -3.30 4.84 -7.85
N SER A 234 -2.17 5.22 -8.45
CA SER A 234 -1.17 4.27 -8.95
C SER A 234 -0.63 3.39 -7.83
N PHE A 235 -0.25 3.99 -6.69
CA PHE A 235 0.30 3.26 -5.55
C PHE A 235 -0.66 2.14 -5.12
N MET A 236 -1.95 2.44 -4.97
CA MET A 236 -2.97 1.45 -4.64
C MET A 236 -3.08 0.34 -5.70
N CYS A 237 -3.10 0.71 -6.98
CA CYS A 237 -3.15 -0.27 -8.07
C CYS A 237 -1.96 -1.23 -8.03
N ILE A 238 -0.74 -0.76 -7.73
CA ILE A 238 0.42 -1.65 -7.78
C ILE A 238 0.46 -2.60 -6.56
N TYR A 239 -0.09 -2.23 -5.40
CA TYR A 239 -0.28 -3.18 -4.30
C TYR A 239 -1.21 -4.34 -4.72
N VAL A 240 -2.36 -4.00 -5.33
CA VAL A 240 -3.30 -5.01 -5.84
C VAL A 240 -2.62 -5.84 -6.94
N TYR A 241 -1.98 -5.20 -7.91
CA TYR A 241 -1.36 -5.87 -9.04
C TYR A 241 -0.21 -6.79 -8.61
N GLY A 242 0.63 -6.36 -7.67
CA GLY A 242 1.68 -7.19 -7.08
C GLY A 242 1.10 -8.41 -6.36
N SER A 243 0.01 -8.26 -5.62
CA SER A 243 -0.66 -9.40 -5.00
C SER A 243 -1.26 -10.38 -6.02
N GLU A 244 -1.75 -9.91 -7.16
CA GLU A 244 -2.31 -10.77 -8.21
C GLU A 244 -1.23 -11.48 -9.03
N ILE A 245 -0.08 -10.85 -9.27
CA ILE A 245 1.05 -11.44 -10.03
C ILE A 245 1.81 -12.45 -9.17
N PHE A 246 2.12 -12.10 -7.92
CA PHE A 246 2.98 -12.94 -7.10
C PHE A 246 2.23 -14.17 -6.57
N PRO A 247 2.82 -15.37 -6.69
CA PRO A 247 2.21 -16.59 -6.17
C PRO A 247 2.02 -16.46 -4.67
N THR A 248 0.91 -16.98 -4.15
CA THR A 248 0.52 -16.85 -2.74
C THR A 248 1.60 -17.32 -1.76
N THR A 249 2.42 -18.29 -2.16
CA THR A 249 3.51 -18.83 -1.35
C THR A 249 4.65 -17.84 -1.11
N MET A 250 4.99 -17.06 -2.13
CA MET A 250 6.15 -16.15 -2.11
C MET A 250 5.76 -14.68 -2.13
N ARG A 251 4.46 -14.36 -2.21
CA ARG A 251 3.91 -13.00 -2.31
C ARG A 251 4.47 -12.07 -1.25
N ASN A 252 4.49 -12.50 0.01
CA ASN A 252 5.01 -11.68 1.11
C ASN A 252 6.48 -11.29 0.91
N VAL A 253 7.31 -12.24 0.46
CA VAL A 253 8.74 -12.01 0.26
C VAL A 253 8.98 -11.14 -0.98
N CYS A 254 8.27 -11.39 -2.09
CA CYS A 254 8.37 -10.59 -3.31
C CYS A 254 7.90 -9.15 -3.08
N LEU A 255 6.73 -8.95 -2.45
CA LEU A 255 6.25 -7.62 -2.08
C LEU A 255 7.20 -6.93 -1.11
N GLY A 256 7.78 -7.67 -0.15
CA GLY A 256 8.81 -7.17 0.75
C GLY A 256 10.06 -6.70 0.01
N LEU A 257 10.57 -7.47 -0.95
CA LEU A 257 11.72 -7.11 -1.78
C LEU A 257 11.45 -5.85 -2.61
N CYS A 258 10.28 -5.78 -3.26
CA CYS A 258 9.84 -4.57 -3.95
C CYS A 258 9.77 -3.36 -3.00
N ALA A 259 9.23 -3.56 -1.79
CA ALA A 259 9.11 -2.51 -0.78
C ALA A 259 10.47 -1.94 -0.39
N VAL A 260 11.45 -2.81 -0.12
CA VAL A 260 12.80 -2.42 0.32
C VAL A 260 13.49 -1.62 -0.78
N ILE A 261 13.46 -2.10 -2.03
CA ILE A 261 14.11 -1.40 -3.15
C ILE A 261 13.41 -0.06 -3.41
N ALA A 262 12.09 0.00 -3.34
CA ALA A 262 11.33 1.23 -3.52
C ALA A 262 11.68 2.32 -2.50
N ARG A 263 12.19 1.95 -1.31
CA ARG A 263 12.61 2.94 -0.30
C ARG A 263 13.81 3.76 -0.73
N PHE A 264 14.68 3.25 -1.60
CA PHE A 264 15.76 4.09 -2.14
C PHE A 264 15.19 5.32 -2.84
N GLY A 265 14.09 5.18 -3.58
CA GLY A 265 13.35 6.32 -4.15
C GLY A 265 12.83 7.28 -3.09
N GLY A 266 12.25 6.77 -2.00
CA GLY A 266 11.76 7.61 -0.90
C GLY A 266 12.87 8.36 -0.14
N VAL A 267 14.05 7.77 0.00
CA VAL A 267 15.22 8.43 0.61
C VAL A 267 15.75 9.55 -0.27
N ILE A 268 15.72 9.38 -1.60
CA ILE A 268 16.19 10.39 -2.55
C ILE A 268 15.20 11.56 -2.67
N ALA A 269 13.90 11.30 -2.55
CA ALA A 269 12.82 12.29 -2.72
C ALA A 269 13.01 13.64 -2.00
N PRO A 270 13.34 13.71 -0.69
CA PRO A 270 13.51 15.00 -0.01
C PRO A 270 14.70 15.82 -0.53
N TYR A 271 15.76 15.18 -1.04
CA TYR A 271 16.94 15.89 -1.56
C TYR A 271 16.63 16.65 -2.85
N VAL A 272 15.61 16.23 -3.61
CA VAL A 272 15.21 16.91 -4.85
C VAL A 272 14.55 18.26 -4.57
N ILE A 273 13.96 18.46 -3.39
CA ILE A 273 13.41 19.76 -2.99
C ILE A 273 14.53 20.73 -2.58
N LEU A 274 15.72 20.22 -2.24
CA LEU A 274 16.91 21.01 -1.89
C LEU A 274 17.73 21.46 -3.12
N LEU A 275 17.49 20.88 -4.30
CA LEU A 275 18.13 21.21 -5.57
C LEU A 275 17.37 22.31 -6.31
#